data_AF-A0A2V5Y2D6-F1
#
_entry.id   AF-A0A2V5Y2D6-F1
#
_cell.length_a   1.000
_cell.length_b   1.000
_cell.length_c   1.000
_cell.angle_alpha   90.00
_cell.angle_beta   90.00
_cell.angle_gamma   90.00
#
_symmetry.space_group_name_H-M   'P 1'
#
loop_
_entity.id
_entity.type
_entity.pdbx_description
1 polymer ?
#
loop_
_entity_poly.entity_id
_entity_poly.type
_entity_poly.pdbx_seq_one_letter_code
_entity_poly.pdbx_strand_id
1 'polypeptide(L)'
;MKYRHIKKWILLAGIVLSAVASHFSGAINSYYLQIVIFIGINITLAVSLNLINGYTGQFSLGHAGFMAIGAYVSAYLSTEHSTAFFKAFGTNFFSIALLFIGVLIAGGLVASVAGLIVGVPSLRLKGDYLAIVTLGFGEIIRVLIQNTDAIGGPRGYSGIASYTTIFWTYSVVAITIYVVVSLIDSTYGRGFLTVRDDEVASEAVGINTTRYKVTAFVLGAFFAGVAGGLYAHSTTYINPSGFDFQRSIEIVIMVILGGMGSTAGVTFAA
;
A
#
# COMPACT_ATOMS: atom_id res chain seq x y z
N MET A 1 -27.59 -5.14 8.80
CA MET A 1 -27.18 -6.53 8.48
C MET A 1 -27.15 -6.86 6.97
N LYS A 2 -28.08 -6.34 6.14
CA LYS A 2 -28.17 -6.68 4.69
C LYS A 2 -26.96 -6.25 3.83
N TYR A 3 -26.28 -5.15 4.18
CA TYR A 3 -25.12 -4.64 3.43
C TYR A 3 -23.81 -5.43 3.62
N ARG A 4 -23.69 -6.27 4.66
CA ARG A 4 -22.44 -7.02 4.94
C ARG A 4 -22.23 -8.19 3.95
N HIS A 5 -23.30 -8.73 3.39
CA HIS A 5 -23.21 -9.80 2.38
C HIS A 5 -22.73 -9.24 1.02
N ILE A 6 -23.25 -8.09 0.59
CA ILE A 6 -22.87 -7.45 -0.69
C ILE A 6 -21.35 -7.22 -0.78
N LYS A 7 -20.70 -6.80 0.32
CA LYS A 7 -19.25 -6.59 0.35
C LYS A 7 -18.44 -7.88 0.15
N LYS A 8 -18.90 -8.99 0.70
CA LYS A 8 -18.28 -10.31 0.50
C LYS A 8 -18.43 -10.79 -0.94
N TRP A 9 -19.58 -10.52 -1.57
CA TRP A 9 -19.81 -10.83 -2.98
C TRP A 9 -18.97 -9.97 -3.92
N ILE A 10 -18.75 -8.69 -3.60
CA ILE A 10 -17.84 -7.81 -4.37
C ILE A 10 -16.39 -8.31 -4.28
N LEU A 11 -15.94 -8.73 -3.10
CA LEU A 11 -14.59 -9.26 -2.89
C LEU A 11 -14.39 -10.59 -3.66
N LEU A 12 -15.35 -11.51 -3.53
CA LEU A 12 -15.34 -12.78 -4.25
C LEU A 12 -15.41 -12.56 -5.76
N ALA A 13 -16.26 -11.64 -6.22
CA ALA A 13 -16.34 -11.29 -7.64
C ALA A 13 -15.01 -10.73 -8.14
N GLY A 14 -14.35 -9.83 -7.39
CA GLY A 14 -13.05 -9.26 -7.75
C GLY A 14 -11.93 -10.30 -7.84
N ILE A 15 -11.86 -11.23 -6.87
CA ILE A 15 -10.86 -12.32 -6.87
C ILE A 15 -11.15 -13.35 -7.97
N VAL A 16 -12.41 -13.64 -8.26
CA VAL A 16 -12.77 -14.56 -9.35
C VAL A 16 -12.47 -13.90 -10.70
N LEU A 17 -12.74 -12.61 -10.87
CA LEU A 17 -12.40 -11.86 -12.08
C LEU A 17 -10.88 -11.79 -12.30
N SER A 18 -10.09 -11.62 -11.23
CA SER A 18 -8.63 -11.61 -11.32
C SER A 18 -8.07 -12.99 -11.70
N ALA A 19 -8.67 -14.07 -11.18
CA ALA A 19 -8.29 -15.44 -11.54
C ALA A 19 -8.61 -15.76 -13.00
N VAL A 20 -9.78 -15.35 -13.48
CA VAL A 20 -10.18 -15.52 -14.89
C VAL A 20 -9.30 -14.68 -15.81
N ALA A 21 -9.05 -13.41 -15.47
CA ALA A 21 -8.17 -12.53 -16.25
C ALA A 21 -6.73 -13.07 -16.32
N SER A 22 -6.23 -13.65 -15.22
CA SER A 22 -4.92 -14.29 -15.21
C SER A 22 -4.85 -15.56 -16.07
N HIS A 23 -5.95 -16.29 -16.25
CA HIS A 23 -5.98 -17.46 -17.12
C HIS A 23 -5.89 -17.08 -18.61
N PHE A 24 -6.47 -15.94 -19.00
CA PHE A 24 -6.36 -15.38 -20.36
C PHE A 24 -5.08 -14.56 -20.61
N SER A 25 -4.21 -14.42 -19.59
CA SER A 25 -3.01 -13.59 -19.67
C SER A 25 -2.01 -14.04 -20.74
N GLY A 26 -2.02 -15.31 -21.16
CA GLY A 26 -1.15 -15.82 -22.21
C GLY A 26 -1.48 -15.32 -23.62
N ALA A 27 -2.67 -14.74 -23.82
CA ALA A 27 -3.11 -14.19 -25.10
C ALA A 27 -2.85 -12.66 -25.22
N ILE A 28 -2.35 -12.03 -24.16
CA ILE A 28 -2.19 -10.56 -24.06
C ILE A 28 -0.72 -10.19 -24.26
N ASN A 29 -0.46 -9.11 -25.00
CA ASN A 29 0.89 -8.57 -25.16
C ASN A 29 1.46 -8.09 -23.81
N SER A 30 2.73 -8.40 -23.54
CA SER A 30 3.44 -8.05 -22.30
C SER A 30 3.36 -6.55 -21.94
N TYR A 31 3.29 -5.66 -22.93
CA TYR A 31 3.14 -4.22 -22.71
C TYR A 31 1.80 -3.87 -22.03
N TYR A 32 0.69 -4.37 -22.56
CA TYR A 32 -0.63 -4.12 -21.97
C TYR A 32 -0.77 -4.79 -20.61
N LEU A 33 -0.15 -5.95 -20.42
CA LEU A 33 -0.10 -6.66 -19.14
C LEU A 33 0.57 -5.78 -18.07
N GLN A 34 1.70 -5.16 -18.40
CA GLN A 34 2.43 -4.29 -17.49
C GLN A 34 1.61 -3.03 -17.12
N ILE A 35 0.93 -2.41 -18.08
CA ILE A 35 0.03 -1.27 -17.81
C ILE A 35 -1.08 -1.68 -16.83
N VAL A 36 -1.73 -2.82 -17.07
CA VAL A 36 -2.82 -3.33 -16.23
C VAL A 36 -2.33 -3.62 -14.80
N ILE A 37 -1.12 -4.15 -14.65
CA ILE A 37 -0.49 -4.34 -13.32
C ILE A 37 -0.24 -2.99 -12.63
N PHE A 38 0.32 -2.00 -13.35
CA PHE A 38 0.58 -0.69 -12.76
C PHE A 38 -0.69 0.05 -12.35
N ILE A 39 -1.77 -0.06 -13.11
CA ILE A 39 -3.10 0.45 -12.71
C ILE A 39 -3.51 -0.18 -11.37
N GLY A 40 -3.45 -1.50 -11.24
CA GLY A 40 -3.81 -2.16 -9.97
C GLY A 40 -2.92 -1.77 -8.77
N ILE A 41 -1.63 -1.55 -9.00
CA ILE A 41 -0.71 -1.04 -7.96
C ILE A 41 -1.10 0.38 -7.54
N ASN A 42 -1.36 1.26 -8.51
CA ASN A 42 -1.79 2.65 -8.25
C ASN A 42 -3.13 2.69 -7.52
N ILE A 43 -4.11 1.85 -7.87
CA ILE A 43 -5.37 1.72 -7.13
C ILE A 43 -5.11 1.38 -5.68
N THR A 44 -4.22 0.42 -5.41
CA THR A 44 -3.89 0.01 -4.03
C THR A 44 -3.28 1.16 -3.23
N LEU A 45 -2.35 1.91 -3.83
CA LEU A 45 -1.72 3.10 -3.22
C LEU A 45 -2.71 4.25 -2.98
N ALA A 46 -3.57 4.51 -3.96
CA ALA A 46 -4.55 5.59 -3.88
C ALA A 46 -5.61 5.27 -2.82
N VAL A 47 -6.11 4.04 -2.77
CA VAL A 47 -7.07 3.60 -1.74
C VAL A 47 -6.43 3.62 -0.34
N SER A 48 -5.16 3.22 -0.19
CA SER A 48 -4.46 3.30 1.09
C SER A 48 -4.24 4.74 1.55
N LEU A 49 -3.92 5.65 0.64
CA LEU A 49 -3.78 7.07 0.96
C LEU A 49 -5.14 7.72 1.28
N ASN A 50 -6.21 7.31 0.58
CA ASN A 50 -7.57 7.79 0.84
C ASN A 50 -8.05 7.44 2.26
N LEU A 51 -7.58 6.33 2.84
CA LEU A 51 -7.84 6.02 4.26
C LEU A 51 -7.30 7.12 5.19
N ILE A 52 -6.10 7.64 4.91
CA ILE A 52 -5.44 8.68 5.69
C ILE A 52 -6.04 10.05 5.36
N ASN A 53 -5.93 10.48 4.12
CA ASN A 53 -6.28 11.84 3.70
C ASN A 53 -7.79 12.05 3.61
N GLY A 54 -8.52 11.08 3.08
CA GLY A 54 -9.96 11.19 2.83
C GLY A 54 -10.83 10.92 4.05
N TYR A 55 -10.58 9.81 4.76
CA TYR A 55 -11.44 9.37 5.86
C TYR A 55 -11.03 9.93 7.23
N THR A 56 -9.74 10.12 7.51
CA THR A 56 -9.30 10.74 8.79
C THR A 56 -8.98 12.22 8.73
N GLY A 57 -8.97 12.83 7.53
CA GLY A 57 -8.69 14.27 7.39
C GLY A 57 -7.22 14.66 7.61
N GLN A 58 -6.29 13.70 7.57
CA GLN A 58 -4.87 13.97 7.73
C GLN A 58 -4.24 14.23 6.37
N PHE A 59 -3.76 15.44 6.08
CA PHE A 59 -3.07 15.69 4.82
C PHE A 59 -1.63 15.15 4.88
N SER A 60 -1.42 13.93 4.36
CA SER A 60 -0.12 13.26 4.30
C SER A 60 0.43 13.19 2.88
N LEU A 61 1.73 13.45 2.72
CA LEU A 61 2.48 13.40 1.45
C LEU A 61 3.62 12.36 1.49
N GLY A 62 3.69 11.52 2.52
CA GLY A 62 4.79 10.55 2.71
C GLY A 62 4.60 9.18 2.07
N HIS A 63 3.53 8.95 1.29
CA HIS A 63 3.11 7.61 0.87
C HIS A 63 4.14 6.87 -0.01
N ALA A 64 4.89 7.59 -0.85
CA ALA A 64 5.97 6.97 -1.65
C ALA A 64 7.10 6.38 -0.80
N GLY A 65 7.37 6.94 0.38
CA GLY A 65 8.36 6.39 1.32
C GLY A 65 7.95 5.02 1.86
N PHE A 66 6.68 4.84 2.22
CA PHE A 66 6.17 3.54 2.68
C PHE A 66 6.13 2.51 1.54
N MET A 67 5.83 2.95 0.33
CA MET A 67 5.97 2.13 -0.88
C MET A 67 7.42 1.68 -1.08
N ALA A 68 8.40 2.57 -0.90
CA ALA A 68 9.82 2.23 -1.00
C ALA A 68 10.21 1.15 0.00
N ILE A 69 9.85 1.30 1.29
CA ILE A 69 10.15 0.30 2.31
C ILE A 69 9.63 -1.07 1.91
N GLY A 70 8.36 -1.14 1.48
CA GLY A 70 7.76 -2.40 1.04
C GLY A 70 8.47 -3.02 -0.15
N ALA A 71 8.82 -2.21 -1.16
CA ALA A 71 9.53 -2.64 -2.37
C ALA A 71 10.92 -3.20 -2.06
N TYR A 72 11.71 -2.51 -1.23
CA TYR A 72 13.07 -2.92 -0.88
C TYR A 72 13.09 -4.14 0.04
N VAL A 73 12.20 -4.19 1.02
CA VAL A 73 12.07 -5.35 1.93
C VAL A 73 11.64 -6.58 1.13
N SER A 74 10.62 -6.46 0.26
CA SER A 74 10.17 -7.59 -0.55
C SER A 74 11.26 -8.09 -1.49
N ALA A 75 11.95 -7.16 -2.15
CA ALA A 75 13.04 -7.46 -3.05
C ALA A 75 14.16 -8.22 -2.34
N TYR A 76 14.63 -7.70 -1.20
CA TYR A 76 15.70 -8.32 -0.41
C TYR A 76 15.34 -9.72 0.07
N LEU A 77 14.15 -9.90 0.66
CA LEU A 77 13.67 -11.21 1.11
C LEU A 77 13.55 -12.21 -0.05
N SER A 78 13.08 -11.75 -1.20
CA SER A 78 12.92 -12.62 -2.36
C SER A 78 14.24 -13.05 -3.00
N THR A 79 15.29 -12.22 -2.96
CA THR A 79 16.58 -12.56 -3.57
C THR A 79 17.41 -13.44 -2.63
N GLU A 80 17.50 -13.09 -1.35
CA GLU A 80 18.36 -13.79 -0.39
C GLU A 80 17.72 -15.08 0.15
N HIS A 81 16.42 -15.06 0.48
CA HIS A 81 15.78 -16.18 1.17
C HIS A 81 15.02 -17.14 0.25
N SER A 82 14.85 -16.82 -1.03
CA SER A 82 14.14 -17.71 -1.97
C SER A 82 14.84 -19.06 -2.12
N THR A 83 16.17 -19.08 -2.21
CA THR A 83 16.93 -20.33 -2.38
C THR A 83 16.81 -21.26 -1.17
N ALA A 84 16.81 -20.71 0.05
CA ALA A 84 16.60 -21.47 1.28
C ALA A 84 15.15 -21.98 1.39
N PHE A 85 14.18 -21.15 1.01
CA PHE A 85 12.77 -21.52 1.03
C PHE A 85 12.42 -22.60 0.00
N PHE A 86 12.94 -22.49 -1.23
CA PHE A 86 12.76 -23.50 -2.28
C PHE A 86 13.46 -24.82 -1.95
N LYS A 87 14.58 -24.80 -1.20
CA LYS A 87 15.21 -26.02 -0.66
C LYS A 87 14.37 -26.71 0.42
N ALA A 88 13.66 -25.95 1.26
CA ALA A 88 12.85 -26.50 2.35
C ALA A 88 11.47 -27.00 1.89
N PHE A 89 10.82 -26.30 0.95
CA PHE A 89 9.43 -26.56 0.55
C PHE A 89 9.27 -27.08 -0.89
N GLY A 90 10.38 -27.27 -1.62
CA GLY A 90 10.39 -27.68 -3.02
C GLY A 90 9.92 -26.56 -3.97
N THR A 91 10.01 -26.81 -5.28
CA THR A 91 9.63 -25.86 -6.34
C THR A 91 8.22 -26.14 -6.89
N ASN A 92 7.24 -26.28 -6.00
CA ASN A 92 5.86 -26.47 -6.39
C ASN A 92 5.18 -25.11 -6.62
N PHE A 93 4.13 -25.05 -7.44
CA PHE A 93 3.34 -23.83 -7.63
C PHE A 93 2.85 -23.24 -6.28
N PHE A 94 2.46 -24.12 -5.35
CA PHE A 94 2.02 -23.72 -4.02
C PHE A 94 3.13 -23.06 -3.18
N SER A 95 4.38 -23.53 -3.27
CA SER A 95 5.48 -22.93 -2.50
C SER A 95 5.86 -21.55 -3.05
N ILE A 96 5.84 -21.36 -4.37
CA ILE A 96 6.04 -20.03 -4.99
C ILE A 96 4.97 -19.04 -4.51
N ALA A 97 3.69 -19.46 -4.53
CA ALA A 97 2.58 -18.64 -4.06
C ALA A 97 2.70 -18.27 -2.58
N LEU A 98 3.11 -19.22 -1.74
CA LEU A 98 3.26 -19.02 -0.30
C LEU A 98 4.44 -18.10 0.03
N LEU A 99 5.56 -18.23 -0.69
CA LEU A 99 6.68 -17.29 -0.60
C LEU A 99 6.22 -15.89 -0.95
N PHE A 100 5.52 -15.72 -2.07
CA PHE A 100 5.13 -14.40 -2.55
C PHE A 100 4.17 -13.69 -1.58
N ILE A 101 3.18 -14.40 -1.03
CA ILE A 101 2.33 -13.87 0.04
C ILE A 101 3.16 -13.49 1.27
N GLY A 102 4.07 -14.36 1.71
CA GLY A 102 4.90 -14.13 2.87
C GLY A 102 5.76 -12.87 2.72
N VAL A 103 6.36 -12.70 1.55
CA VAL A 103 7.22 -11.54 1.23
C VAL A 103 6.40 -10.25 1.14
N LEU A 104 5.21 -10.27 0.52
CA LEU A 104 4.31 -9.11 0.47
C LEU A 104 3.84 -8.69 1.87
N ILE A 105 3.42 -9.65 2.70
CA ILE A 105 2.99 -9.38 4.08
C ILE A 105 4.17 -8.86 4.91
N ALA A 106 5.36 -9.43 4.76
CA ALA A 106 6.55 -8.94 5.44
C ALA A 106 6.87 -7.48 5.04
N GLY A 107 6.83 -7.15 3.75
CA GLY A 107 7.00 -5.78 3.26
C GLY A 107 5.97 -4.82 3.83
N GLY A 108 4.69 -5.22 3.85
CA GLY A 108 3.61 -4.45 4.47
C GLY A 108 3.79 -4.26 5.97
N LEU A 109 4.20 -5.30 6.70
CA LEU A 109 4.44 -5.23 8.14
C LEU A 109 5.59 -4.29 8.48
N VAL A 110 6.72 -4.37 7.77
CA VAL A 110 7.86 -3.45 7.99
C VAL A 110 7.46 -2.01 7.66
N ALA A 111 6.70 -1.79 6.58
CA ALA A 111 6.15 -0.48 6.26
C ALA A 111 5.18 0.02 7.35
N SER A 112 4.38 -0.85 7.95
CA SER A 112 3.47 -0.51 9.06
C SER A 112 4.22 -0.13 10.33
N VAL A 113 5.34 -0.80 10.64
CA VAL A 113 6.20 -0.49 11.78
C VAL A 113 6.89 0.85 11.57
N ALA A 114 7.44 1.10 10.37
CA ALA A 114 7.97 2.41 10.01
C ALA A 114 6.88 3.49 10.07
N GLY A 115 5.67 3.18 9.62
CA GLY A 115 4.50 4.04 9.72
C GLY A 115 4.11 4.36 11.17
N LEU A 116 4.26 3.42 12.10
CA LEU A 116 4.04 3.66 13.52
C LEU A 116 5.11 4.59 14.10
N ILE A 117 6.39 4.30 13.81
CA ILE A 117 7.54 5.10 14.25
C ILE A 117 7.43 6.55 13.76
N VAL A 118 6.99 6.75 12.51
CA VAL A 118 6.80 8.06 11.89
C VAL A 118 5.48 8.71 12.31
N GLY A 119 4.41 7.93 12.43
CA GLY A 119 3.06 8.38 12.72
C GLY A 119 2.94 8.98 14.12
N VAL A 120 3.47 8.31 15.15
CA VAL A 120 3.36 8.80 16.55
C VAL A 120 3.91 10.22 16.75
N PRO A 121 5.12 10.59 16.26
CA PRO A 121 5.62 11.95 16.38
C PRO A 121 4.96 12.93 15.39
N SER A 122 4.73 12.52 14.14
CA SER A 122 4.18 13.43 13.11
C SER A 122 2.74 13.85 13.40
N LEU A 123 1.92 12.97 13.98
CA LEU A 123 0.50 13.23 14.27
C LEU A 123 0.27 14.21 15.43
N ARG A 124 1.34 14.69 16.07
CA ARG A 124 1.27 15.83 16.99
C ARG A 124 1.12 17.17 16.26
N LEU A 125 1.36 17.19 14.95
CA LEU A 125 1.26 18.37 14.09
C LEU A 125 -0.10 18.40 13.39
N LYS A 126 -0.55 19.61 13.02
CA LYS A 126 -1.87 19.84 12.40
C LYS A 126 -1.73 20.53 11.04
N GLY A 127 -2.68 20.24 10.15
CA GLY A 127 -2.78 20.87 8.83
C GLY A 127 -1.51 20.66 8.00
N ASP A 128 -1.03 21.74 7.38
CA ASP A 128 0.09 21.72 6.43
C ASP A 128 1.41 21.26 7.05
N TYR A 129 1.59 21.45 8.36
CA TYR A 129 2.78 20.97 9.06
C TYR A 129 2.90 19.44 9.03
N LEU A 130 1.77 18.72 9.09
CA LEU A 130 1.76 17.26 8.96
C LEU A 130 2.22 16.83 7.56
N ALA A 131 1.81 17.56 6.52
CA ALA A 131 2.19 17.28 5.14
C ALA A 131 3.69 17.47 4.90
N ILE A 132 4.25 18.58 5.38
CA ILE A 132 5.68 18.87 5.27
C ILE A 132 6.50 17.80 5.99
N VAL A 133 6.10 17.40 7.20
CA VAL A 133 6.83 16.40 7.97
C VAL A 133 6.74 15.01 7.35
N THR A 134 5.57 14.60 6.86
CA THR A 134 5.42 13.30 6.19
C THR A 134 6.20 13.22 4.87
N LEU A 135 6.29 14.32 4.11
CA LEU A 135 7.18 14.44 2.96
C LEU A 135 8.64 14.24 3.40
N GLY A 136 9.09 14.99 4.42
CA GLY A 136 10.44 14.88 4.94
C GLY A 136 10.79 13.47 5.39
N PHE A 137 9.86 12.74 6.03
CA PHE A 137 10.07 11.33 6.36
C PHE A 137 10.18 10.43 5.14
N GLY A 138 9.38 10.66 4.09
CA GLY A 138 9.52 9.94 2.82
C GLY A 138 10.91 10.14 2.21
N GLU A 139 11.44 11.36 2.28
CA GLU A 139 12.79 11.71 1.84
C GLU A 139 13.87 11.02 2.69
N ILE A 140 13.73 11.05 4.02
CA ILE A 140 14.66 10.38 4.94
C ILE A 140 14.72 8.88 4.65
N ILE A 141 13.57 8.23 4.41
CA ILE A 141 13.51 6.82 4.04
C ILE A 141 14.30 6.57 2.75
N ARG A 142 14.12 7.42 1.73
CA ARG A 142 14.86 7.29 0.47
C ARG A 142 16.37 7.44 0.67
N VAL A 143 16.80 8.41 1.46
CA VAL A 143 18.22 8.64 1.78
C VAL A 143 18.80 7.45 2.56
N LEU A 144 18.07 6.88 3.52
CA LEU A 144 18.50 5.68 4.25
C LEU A 144 18.70 4.49 3.32
N ILE A 145 17.78 4.28 2.36
CA ILE A 145 17.91 3.22 1.35
C ILE A 145 19.16 3.46 0.48
N GLN A 146 19.40 4.71 0.04
CA GLN A 146 20.59 5.06 -0.74
C GLN A 146 21.90 4.88 0.05
N ASN A 147 21.87 5.08 1.37
CA ASN A 147 23.02 4.92 2.24
C ASN A 147 23.29 3.45 2.64
N THR A 148 22.37 2.54 2.33
CA THR A 148 22.49 1.12 2.71
C THR A 148 23.05 0.28 1.56
N ASP A 149 24.34 -0.06 1.63
CA ASP A 149 25.02 -0.86 0.60
C ASP A 149 24.43 -2.27 0.46
N ALA A 150 23.92 -2.86 1.54
CA ALA A 150 23.34 -4.21 1.56
C ALA A 150 22.13 -4.38 0.62
N ILE A 151 21.44 -3.28 0.29
CA ILE A 151 20.27 -3.29 -0.60
C ILE A 151 20.56 -2.54 -1.91
N GLY A 152 21.84 -2.50 -2.31
CA GLY A 152 22.31 -1.95 -3.59
C GLY A 152 22.60 -0.45 -3.57
N GLY A 153 22.29 0.25 -2.47
CA GLY A 153 22.57 1.67 -2.29
C GLY A 153 22.04 2.53 -3.45
N PRO A 154 22.82 3.49 -3.98
CA PRO A 154 22.39 4.37 -5.07
C PRO A 154 22.21 3.66 -6.42
N ARG A 155 22.79 2.47 -6.59
CA ARG A 155 22.71 1.71 -7.86
C ARG A 155 21.35 1.05 -8.06
N GLY A 156 20.54 0.96 -7.01
CA GLY A 156 19.30 0.20 -7.00
C GLY A 156 19.54 -1.29 -6.81
N TYR A 157 18.45 -2.02 -6.65
CA TYR A 157 18.45 -3.45 -6.38
C TYR A 157 17.97 -4.21 -7.62
N SER A 158 18.75 -5.20 -8.05
CA SER A 158 18.53 -5.99 -9.27
C SER A 158 18.47 -7.48 -8.97
N GLY A 159 18.00 -8.28 -9.93
CA GLY A 159 17.87 -9.74 -9.76
C GLY A 159 16.59 -10.16 -9.04
N ILE A 160 15.59 -9.30 -9.00
CA ILE A 160 14.29 -9.61 -8.37
C ILE A 160 13.51 -10.52 -9.32
N ALA A 161 13.16 -11.71 -8.85
CA ALA A 161 12.33 -12.62 -9.63
C ALA A 161 10.92 -12.04 -9.84
N SER A 162 10.43 -12.13 -11.07
CA SER A 162 9.08 -11.64 -11.39
C SER A 162 8.02 -12.64 -10.94
N TYR A 163 7.36 -12.33 -9.83
CA TYR A 163 6.23 -13.12 -9.30
C TYR A 163 4.88 -12.42 -9.47
N THR A 164 4.89 -11.11 -9.78
CA THR A 164 3.67 -10.31 -9.91
C THR A 164 2.90 -10.72 -11.16
N THR A 165 1.73 -11.29 -10.97
CA THR A 165 0.76 -11.58 -12.03
C THR A 165 -0.50 -10.74 -11.84
N ILE A 166 -1.33 -10.65 -12.88
CA ILE A 166 -2.66 -10.00 -12.82
C ILE A 166 -3.47 -10.54 -11.64
N PHE A 167 -3.42 -11.86 -11.42
CA PHE A 167 -4.10 -12.50 -10.30
C PHE A 167 -3.69 -11.88 -8.96
N TRP A 168 -2.40 -11.77 -8.70
CA TRP A 168 -1.90 -11.22 -7.43
C TRP A 168 -2.25 -9.75 -7.25
N THR A 169 -2.01 -8.93 -8.27
CA THR A 169 -2.26 -7.49 -8.21
C THR A 169 -3.73 -7.20 -7.92
N TYR A 170 -4.66 -7.79 -8.67
CA TYR A 170 -6.09 -7.53 -8.48
C TYR A 170 -6.67 -8.24 -7.25
N SER A 171 -6.07 -9.33 -6.80
CA SER A 171 -6.43 -9.92 -5.50
C SER A 171 -6.07 -8.97 -4.35
N VAL A 172 -4.88 -8.35 -4.39
CA VAL A 172 -4.50 -7.32 -3.41
C VAL A 172 -5.42 -6.11 -3.50
N VAL A 173 -5.73 -5.62 -4.70
CA VAL A 173 -6.71 -4.52 -4.88
C VAL A 173 -8.05 -4.87 -4.23
N ALA A 174 -8.59 -6.05 -4.50
CA ALA A 174 -9.88 -6.49 -3.95
C ALA A 174 -9.83 -6.60 -2.42
N ILE A 175 -8.73 -7.12 -1.86
CA ILE A 175 -8.51 -7.20 -0.41
C ILE A 175 -8.42 -5.78 0.20
N THR A 176 -7.63 -4.89 -0.39
CA THR A 176 -7.45 -3.51 0.10
C THR A 176 -8.77 -2.75 0.10
N ILE A 177 -9.52 -2.78 -1.02
CA ILE A 177 -10.83 -2.14 -1.11
C ILE A 177 -11.78 -2.72 -0.07
N TYR A 178 -11.83 -4.05 0.09
CA TYR A 178 -12.71 -4.66 1.08
C TYR A 178 -12.34 -4.31 2.51
N VAL A 179 -11.06 -4.35 2.86
CA VAL A 179 -10.60 -4.00 4.22
C VAL A 179 -10.94 -2.54 4.50
N VAL A 180 -10.63 -1.61 3.59
CA VAL A 180 -10.92 -0.19 3.76
C VAL A 180 -12.43 0.05 3.88
N VAL A 181 -13.24 -0.48 2.96
CA VAL A 181 -14.71 -0.33 2.98
C VAL A 181 -15.34 -1.02 4.20
N SER A 182 -14.79 -2.13 4.68
CA SER A 182 -15.25 -2.78 5.90
C SER A 182 -14.86 -1.99 7.16
N LEU A 183 -13.70 -1.34 7.14
CA LEU A 183 -13.21 -0.53 8.24
C LEU A 183 -14.02 0.77 8.39
N ILE A 184 -14.34 1.44 7.29
CA ILE A 184 -15.14 2.68 7.28
C ILE A 184 -16.56 2.45 7.82
N ASP A 185 -17.19 1.33 7.47
CA ASP A 185 -18.53 0.98 7.99
C ASP A 185 -18.52 0.45 9.42
N SER A 186 -17.34 0.18 9.98
CA SER A 186 -17.20 -0.32 11.34
C SER A 186 -17.29 0.80 12.38
N THR A 187 -17.36 0.43 13.65
CA THR A 187 -17.30 1.39 14.77
C THR A 187 -16.01 2.21 14.74
N TYR A 188 -14.89 1.62 14.28
CA TYR A 188 -13.62 2.34 14.12
C TYR A 188 -13.70 3.41 13.04
N GLY A 189 -14.38 3.11 11.93
CA GLY A 189 -14.57 4.05 10.82
C GLY A 189 -15.41 5.27 11.22
N ARG A 190 -16.39 5.09 12.11
CA ARG A 190 -17.11 6.23 12.70
C ARG A 190 -16.17 7.16 13.47
N GLY A 191 -15.22 6.61 14.22
CA GLY A 191 -14.18 7.39 14.89
C GLY A 191 -13.27 8.15 13.92
N PHE A 192 -12.96 7.58 12.75
CA PHE A 192 -12.22 8.32 11.71
C PHE A 192 -13.00 9.53 11.19
N LEU A 193 -14.29 9.35 10.93
CA LEU A 193 -15.17 10.43 10.46
C LEU A 193 -15.33 11.53 11.51
N THR A 194 -15.52 11.20 12.79
CA THR A 194 -15.63 12.23 13.84
C THR A 194 -14.33 13.04 13.97
N VAL A 195 -13.18 12.36 13.93
CA VAL A 195 -11.86 13.02 13.99
C VAL A 195 -11.64 13.93 12.80
N ARG A 196 -12.13 13.53 11.61
CA ARG A 196 -12.06 14.33 10.39
C ARG A 196 -12.94 15.58 10.47
N ASP A 197 -14.14 15.45 11.02
CA ASP A 197 -15.11 16.55 11.07
C ASP A 197 -14.66 17.63 12.07
N ASP A 198 -14.35 17.25 13.31
CA ASP A 198 -13.73 18.14 14.30
C ASP A 198 -12.96 17.34 15.36
N GLU A 199 -11.64 17.53 15.37
CA GLU A 199 -10.73 16.89 16.31
C GLU A 199 -10.97 17.34 17.76
N VAL A 200 -11.20 18.65 17.97
CA VAL A 200 -11.37 19.23 19.31
C VAL A 200 -12.71 18.78 19.91
N ALA A 201 -13.77 18.78 19.10
CA ALA A 201 -15.07 18.28 19.54
C ALA A 201 -15.04 16.77 19.81
N SER A 202 -14.30 16.00 19.00
CA SER A 202 -14.12 14.56 19.23
C SER A 202 -13.41 14.28 20.57
N GLU A 203 -12.38 15.06 20.91
CA GLU A 203 -11.69 14.94 22.21
C GLU A 203 -12.60 15.30 23.38
N ALA A 204 -13.47 16.31 23.23
CA ALA A 204 -14.40 16.73 24.28
C ALA A 204 -15.43 15.65 24.64
N VAL A 205 -15.80 14.77 23.70
CA VAL A 205 -16.72 13.64 23.93
C VAL A 205 -15.96 12.36 24.34
N GLY A 206 -14.65 12.45 24.60
CA GLY A 206 -13.83 11.35 25.12
C GLY A 206 -13.27 10.40 24.05
N ILE A 207 -13.30 10.78 22.77
CA ILE A 207 -12.70 10.00 21.68
C ILE A 207 -11.19 10.29 21.65
N ASN A 208 -10.37 9.25 21.76
CA ASN A 208 -8.91 9.40 21.63
C ASN A 208 -8.50 9.57 20.15
N THR A 209 -8.49 10.80 19.67
CA THR A 209 -8.13 11.22 18.31
C THR A 209 -6.80 10.62 17.84
N THR A 210 -5.78 10.66 18.70
CA THR A 210 -4.43 10.17 18.38
C THR A 210 -4.44 8.69 18.01
N ARG A 211 -5.18 7.85 18.74
CA ARG A 211 -5.29 6.40 18.43
C ARG A 211 -5.93 6.16 17.07
N TYR A 212 -7.01 6.89 16.75
CA TYR A 212 -7.67 6.78 15.45
C TYR A 212 -6.76 7.26 14.32
N LYS A 213 -6.03 8.36 14.53
CA LYS A 213 -5.10 8.87 13.53
C LYS A 213 -3.94 7.90 13.26
N VAL A 214 -3.31 7.37 14.31
CA VAL A 214 -2.20 6.41 14.20
C VAL A 214 -2.66 5.11 13.54
N THR A 215 -3.82 4.57 13.91
CA THR A 215 -4.32 3.31 13.33
C THR A 215 -4.60 3.44 11.82
N ALA A 216 -5.23 4.54 11.38
CA ALA A 216 -5.42 4.80 9.95
C ALA A 216 -4.08 4.95 9.21
N PHE A 217 -3.12 5.64 9.81
CA PHE A 217 -1.79 5.85 9.23
C PHE A 217 -1.01 4.54 9.08
N VAL A 218 -0.99 3.70 10.11
CA VAL A 218 -0.33 2.38 10.11
C VAL A 218 -0.96 1.43 9.08
N LEU A 219 -2.29 1.41 8.99
CA LEU A 219 -2.99 0.60 7.98
C LEU A 219 -2.76 1.11 6.56
N GLY A 220 -2.74 2.44 6.36
CA GLY A 220 -2.37 3.03 5.07
C GLY A 220 -0.95 2.68 4.67
N ALA A 221 0.01 2.79 5.59
CA ALA A 221 1.41 2.43 5.37
C ALA A 221 1.59 0.93 5.07
N PHE A 222 0.82 0.05 5.73
CA PHE A 222 0.81 -1.39 5.43
C PHE A 222 0.44 -1.66 3.96
N PHE A 223 -0.69 -1.13 3.49
CA PHE A 223 -1.13 -1.33 2.11
C PHE A 223 -0.22 -0.65 1.08
N ALA A 224 0.36 0.50 1.42
CA ALA A 224 1.38 1.14 0.59
C ALA A 224 2.64 0.27 0.45
N GLY A 225 3.08 -0.36 1.54
CA GLY A 225 4.19 -1.32 1.52
C GLY A 225 3.89 -2.57 0.67
N VAL A 226 2.69 -3.14 0.80
CA VAL A 226 2.26 -4.27 -0.05
C VAL A 226 2.27 -3.87 -1.54
N ALA A 227 1.77 -2.68 -1.87
CA ALA A 227 1.79 -2.16 -3.24
C ALA A 227 3.22 -1.94 -3.76
N GLY A 228 4.13 -1.47 -2.90
CA GLY A 228 5.56 -1.40 -3.20
C GLY A 228 6.19 -2.76 -3.50
N GLY A 229 5.79 -3.80 -2.76
CA GLY A 229 6.27 -5.15 -3.03
C GLY A 229 5.78 -5.71 -4.36
N LEU A 230 4.52 -5.47 -4.72
CA LEU A 230 3.99 -5.80 -6.05
C LEU A 230 4.75 -5.08 -7.16
N TYR A 231 5.08 -3.80 -6.95
CA TYR A 231 5.86 -2.99 -7.88
C TYR A 231 7.26 -3.57 -8.11
N ALA A 232 8.00 -3.89 -7.05
CA ALA A 232 9.35 -4.46 -7.16
C ALA A 232 9.38 -5.76 -7.96
N HIS A 233 8.41 -6.64 -7.74
CA HIS A 233 8.28 -7.91 -8.46
C HIS A 233 7.69 -7.78 -9.87
N SER A 234 7.13 -6.62 -10.22
CA SER A 234 6.69 -6.32 -11.59
C SER A 234 7.82 -5.73 -12.44
N THR A 235 8.69 -4.89 -11.86
CA THR A 235 9.76 -4.22 -12.62
C THR A 235 11.09 -4.98 -12.60
N THR A 236 11.25 -5.96 -11.71
CA THR A 236 12.47 -6.80 -11.53
C THR A 236 13.76 -6.05 -11.16
N TYR A 237 13.71 -4.72 -11.20
CA TYR A 237 14.73 -3.77 -10.80
C TYR A 237 14.04 -2.57 -10.15
N ILE A 238 14.62 -2.09 -9.04
CA ILE A 238 14.13 -0.92 -8.30
C ILE A 238 15.28 0.04 -8.02
N ASN A 239 15.04 1.34 -8.24
CA ASN A 239 15.99 2.41 -7.96
C ASN A 239 15.38 3.35 -6.90
N PRO A 240 16.15 3.82 -5.90
CA PRO A 240 15.62 4.72 -4.88
C PRO A 240 15.07 6.02 -5.45
N SER A 241 15.61 6.52 -6.58
CA SER A 241 15.16 7.75 -7.23
C SER A 241 13.73 7.67 -7.78
N GLY A 242 13.18 6.48 -8.00
CA GLY A 242 11.79 6.30 -8.44
C GLY A 242 10.75 6.46 -7.32
N PHE A 243 11.19 6.56 -6.06
CA PHE A 243 10.33 6.75 -4.89
C PHE A 243 10.51 8.16 -4.32
N ASP A 244 10.34 9.15 -5.17
CA ASP A 244 10.57 10.54 -4.83
C ASP A 244 9.30 11.28 -4.42
N PHE A 245 9.47 12.58 -4.14
CA PHE A 245 8.35 13.46 -3.82
C PHE A 245 7.33 13.53 -4.96
N GLN A 246 7.80 13.50 -6.22
CA GLN A 246 6.92 13.50 -7.38
C GLN A 246 5.96 12.31 -7.35
N ARG A 247 6.48 11.11 -7.03
CA ARG A 247 5.66 9.91 -6.87
C ARG A 247 4.60 10.05 -5.78
N SER A 248 4.91 10.70 -4.66
CA SER A 248 3.93 11.00 -3.62
C SER A 248 2.82 11.95 -4.12
N ILE A 249 3.18 12.99 -4.88
CA ILE A 249 2.21 13.92 -5.45
C ILE A 249 1.27 13.20 -6.41
N GLU A 250 1.76 12.31 -7.27
CA GLU A 250 0.92 11.54 -8.19
C GLU A 250 -0.17 10.76 -7.45
N ILE A 251 0.18 10.09 -6.35
CA ILE A 251 -0.78 9.33 -5.53
C ILE A 251 -1.82 10.28 -4.91
N VAL A 252 -1.38 11.45 -4.45
CA VAL A 252 -2.28 12.47 -3.88
C VAL A 252 -3.24 13.02 -4.93
N ILE A 253 -2.77 13.27 -6.15
CA ILE A 253 -3.60 13.73 -7.27
C ILE A 253 -4.68 12.69 -7.58
N MET A 254 -4.36 11.39 -7.62
CA MET A 254 -5.36 10.32 -7.81
C MET A 254 -6.46 10.38 -6.74
N VAL A 255 -6.08 10.59 -5.47
CA VAL A 255 -7.03 10.69 -4.35
C VAL A 255 -7.91 11.94 -4.43
N ILE A 256 -7.32 13.08 -4.79
CA ILE A 256 -8.05 14.35 -4.90
C ILE A 256 -9.01 14.32 -6.10
N LEU A 257 -8.55 13.89 -7.28
CA LEU A 257 -9.36 13.79 -8.49
C LEU A 257 -10.49 12.78 -8.33
N GLY A 258 -10.24 11.65 -7.66
CA GLY A 258 -11.25 10.65 -7.36
C GLY A 258 -12.27 11.06 -6.29
N GLY A 259 -12.05 12.19 -5.61
CA GLY A 259 -12.89 12.65 -4.51
C GLY A 259 -12.46 12.06 -3.17
N MET A 260 -11.87 12.92 -2.33
CA MET A 260 -11.43 12.56 -0.98
C MET A 260 -12.60 11.97 -0.16
N GLY A 261 -12.40 10.78 0.39
CA GLY A 261 -13.41 10.08 1.19
C GLY A 261 -14.39 9.24 0.38
N SER A 262 -14.15 9.02 -0.93
CA SER A 262 -14.88 8.07 -1.78
C SER A 262 -13.95 6.97 -2.30
N THR A 263 -14.03 5.74 -1.77
CA THR A 263 -13.19 4.62 -2.26
C THR A 263 -13.43 4.29 -3.73
N ALA A 264 -14.69 4.36 -4.18
CA ALA A 264 -15.03 4.08 -5.58
C ALA A 264 -14.45 5.14 -6.53
N GLY A 265 -14.59 6.42 -6.19
CA GLY A 265 -14.08 7.51 -7.03
C GLY A 265 -12.55 7.50 -7.13
N VAL A 266 -11.85 7.26 -6.01
CA VAL A 266 -10.39 7.08 -6.01
C VAL A 266 -9.94 5.87 -6.83
N THR A 267 -10.73 4.79 -6.84
CA THR A 267 -10.42 3.61 -7.67
C THR A 267 -10.56 3.87 -9.17
N PHE A 268 -11.48 4.75 -9.59
CA PHE A 268 -11.64 5.12 -11.01
C PHE A 268 -10.63 6.16 -11.47
N ALA A 269 -10.13 7.00 -10.57
CA ALA A 269 -9.14 8.02 -10.87
C ALA A 269 -7.70 7.47 -10.97
N ALA A 270 -7.43 6.36 -10.30
CA ALA A 270 -6.14 5.66 -10.30
C ALA A 270 -6.00 4.68 -11.48
#